data_AF-A0A238XN86-F1
#
_entry.id   AF-A0A238XN86-F1
#
_cell.length_a   1.000
_cell.length_b   1.000
_cell.length_c   1.000
_cell.angle_alpha   90.00
_cell.angle_beta   90.00
_cell.angle_gamma   90.00
#
_symmetry.space_group_name_H-M   'P 1'
#
loop_
_entity.id
_entity.type
_entity.pdbx_description
1 polymer ?
#
loop_
_entity_poly.entity_id
_entity_poly.type
_entity_poly.pdbx_seq_one_letter_code
_entity_poly.pdbx_strand_id
1 'polypeptide(L)'
;MPGFSRYKKIITSVFCLLFALGVAATSPAQQQEAADAASAEQASPSQQPGALPDGLAAQDAAPSATVESMRFRHDEHNAKAKLQKRCAACHHSLERGRRSVKRAGPLRRCTDCHLARPEANSPLPSQMLVSHATCQGCHKAKKKGPLDCAGCHGS
;
A
#
# COMPACT_ATOMS: atom_id res chain seq x y z
N MET A 1 61.56 22.21 29.95
CA MET A 1 61.69 23.29 28.94
C MET A 1 60.33 23.48 28.26
N PRO A 2 59.98 24.72 27.86
CA PRO A 2 58.65 25.38 27.88
C PRO A 2 57.73 24.89 26.74
N GLY A 3 56.40 25.10 26.69
CA GLY A 3 55.56 26.20 27.13
C GLY A 3 54.79 26.72 25.90
N PHE A 4 53.54 26.31 25.72
CA PHE A 4 52.64 26.82 24.66
C PHE A 4 51.39 27.44 25.31
N SER A 5 51.58 28.63 25.89
CA SER A 5 50.52 29.43 26.52
C SER A 5 50.61 30.88 26.05
N ARG A 6 50.41 31.13 24.74
CA ARG A 6 50.29 32.50 24.19
C ARG A 6 49.61 32.52 22.81
N TYR A 7 48.33 32.16 22.69
CA TYR A 7 47.56 32.53 21.47
C TYR A 7 46.06 32.77 21.72
N LYS A 8 45.67 33.09 22.96
CA LYS A 8 44.26 33.22 23.36
C LYS A 8 43.75 34.66 23.52
N LYS A 9 44.40 35.68 22.95
CA LYS A 9 44.10 37.09 23.31
C LYS A 9 44.15 38.16 22.20
N ILE A 10 43.86 37.86 20.92
CA ILE A 10 43.89 38.94 19.90
C ILE A 10 42.68 38.98 18.94
N ILE A 11 41.82 37.96 18.84
CA ILE A 11 40.74 37.97 17.83
C ILE A 11 39.37 37.99 18.50
N THR A 12 39.13 38.99 19.35
CA THR A 12 37.85 39.18 20.05
C THR A 12 37.42 40.65 20.05
N SER A 13 37.76 41.43 19.00
CA SER A 13 37.52 42.88 19.02
C SER A 13 37.22 43.57 17.68
N VAL A 14 37.09 42.87 16.55
CA VAL A 14 36.90 43.55 15.24
C VAL A 14 35.66 43.11 14.46
N PHE A 15 35.01 42.00 14.79
CA PHE A 15 33.86 41.49 14.01
C PHE A 15 32.48 41.89 14.56
N CYS A 16 32.40 42.96 15.35
CA CYS A 16 31.17 43.40 16.02
C CYS A 16 30.51 44.64 15.36
N LEU A 17 30.87 45.03 14.14
CA LEU A 17 30.42 46.34 13.62
C LEU A 17 30.13 46.47 12.11
N LEU A 18 29.98 45.39 11.33
CA LEU A 18 29.72 45.50 9.88
C LEU A 18 28.79 44.43 9.30
N PHE A 19 27.57 44.24 9.80
CA PHE A 19 26.52 43.52 9.06
C PHE A 19 25.11 44.06 9.40
N ALA A 20 24.96 45.37 9.26
CA ALA A 20 23.65 45.99 9.07
C ALA A 20 23.49 46.27 7.58
N LEU A 21 22.32 45.93 7.03
CA LEU A 21 21.87 46.11 5.63
C LEU A 21 22.23 44.97 4.66
N GLY A 22 21.47 43.88 4.75
CA GLY A 22 21.41 42.84 3.72
C GLY A 22 19.95 42.51 3.37
N VAL A 23 19.36 43.29 2.48
CA VAL A 23 18.08 42.96 1.83
C VAL A 23 18.36 41.87 0.80
N ALA A 24 18.04 40.62 1.14
CA ALA A 24 18.14 39.49 0.21
C ALA A 24 16.92 39.49 -0.71
N ALA A 25 17.11 39.97 -1.94
CA ALA A 25 16.17 39.75 -3.04
C ALA A 25 16.22 38.28 -3.46
N THR A 26 15.18 37.52 -3.13
CA THR A 26 15.03 36.13 -3.58
C THR A 26 14.61 36.10 -5.05
N SER A 27 15.39 35.43 -5.90
CA SER A 27 15.11 35.25 -7.32
C SER A 27 13.84 34.41 -7.56
N PRO A 28 13.14 34.58 -8.71
CA PRO A 28 11.89 33.88 -9.01
C PRO A 28 12.02 32.35 -9.11
N ALA A 29 13.23 31.81 -9.16
CA ALA A 29 13.47 30.37 -9.18
C ALA A 29 13.18 29.66 -7.83
N GLN A 30 13.28 30.37 -6.69
CA GLN A 30 13.03 29.77 -5.37
C GLN A 30 11.56 29.79 -4.92
N GLN A 31 10.68 30.46 -5.68
CA GLN A 31 9.24 30.46 -5.37
C GLN A 31 8.53 29.20 -5.89
N GLN A 32 9.14 28.45 -6.81
CA GLN A 32 8.54 27.24 -7.36
C GLN A 32 8.59 26.06 -6.37
N GLU A 33 9.57 26.01 -5.47
CA GLU A 33 9.70 24.89 -4.50
C GLU A 33 8.71 24.99 -3.33
N ALA A 34 8.08 26.15 -3.11
CA ALA A 34 7.08 26.34 -2.05
C ALA A 34 5.62 26.13 -2.52
N ALA A 35 5.37 26.11 -3.84
CA ALA A 35 4.02 25.97 -4.40
C ALA A 35 3.56 24.50 -4.52
N ASP A 36 4.49 23.53 -4.55
CA ASP A 36 4.14 22.09 -4.59
C ASP A 36 3.76 21.53 -3.21
N ALA A 37 3.80 22.34 -2.16
CA ALA A 37 3.37 21.97 -0.80
C ALA A 37 1.87 22.18 -0.52
N ALA A 38 1.09 22.67 -1.49
CA ALA A 38 -0.31 23.05 -1.31
C ALA A 38 -1.33 22.23 -2.13
N SER A 39 -0.98 21.02 -2.57
CA SER A 39 -1.95 20.02 -3.04
C SER A 39 -2.09 18.90 -2.02
N ALA A 40 -2.66 19.24 -0.87
CA ALA A 40 -3.27 18.27 0.03
C ALA A 40 -4.59 17.79 -0.59
N GLU A 41 -4.52 16.97 -1.64
CA GLU A 41 -5.65 16.20 -2.15
C GLU A 41 -5.68 14.86 -1.38
N GLN A 42 -6.47 14.84 -0.31
CA GLN A 42 -7.18 13.67 0.21
C GLN A 42 -6.42 12.33 0.19
N ALA A 43 -5.50 12.16 1.15
CA ALA A 43 -5.00 10.84 1.50
C ALA A 43 -6.15 9.97 2.03
N SER A 44 -6.51 8.94 1.25
CA SER A 44 -7.43 7.88 1.64
C SER A 44 -6.88 7.14 2.87
N PRO A 45 -7.71 6.60 3.80
CA PRO A 45 -7.27 6.05 5.10
C PRO A 45 -6.28 4.87 5.04
N SER A 46 -5.91 4.40 3.84
CA SER A 46 -5.14 3.17 3.60
C SER A 46 -3.62 3.35 3.67
N GLN A 47 -3.10 4.54 3.93
CA GLN A 47 -1.65 4.83 3.79
C GLN A 47 -0.85 4.82 5.10
N GLN A 48 -1.37 4.27 6.19
CA GLN A 48 -0.55 4.07 7.39
C GLN A 48 0.48 2.94 7.17
N PRO A 49 1.79 3.21 7.29
CA PRO A 49 2.82 2.19 7.12
C PRO A 49 2.75 1.21 8.29
N GLY A 50 2.26 -0.01 8.04
CA GLY A 50 2.28 -1.12 9.00
C GLY A 50 0.94 -1.77 9.33
N ALA A 51 -0.19 -1.17 8.94
CA ALA A 51 -1.50 -1.82 9.03
C ALA A 51 -1.89 -2.40 7.66
N LEU A 52 -2.16 -3.71 7.60
CA LEU A 52 -2.84 -4.28 6.44
C LEU A 52 -4.21 -3.61 6.34
N PRO A 53 -4.68 -3.20 5.15
CA PRO A 53 -5.97 -2.54 5.04
C PRO A 53 -7.08 -3.54 5.43
N ASP A 54 -7.61 -3.38 6.64
CA ASP A 54 -8.81 -4.08 7.07
C ASP A 54 -10.02 -3.45 6.36
N GLY A 55 -10.81 -4.29 5.67
CA GLY A 55 -11.99 -3.83 4.95
C GLY A 55 -11.70 -3.37 3.52
N LEU A 56 -10.96 -4.18 2.76
CA LEU A 56 -11.02 -4.08 1.30
C LEU A 56 -12.40 -4.57 0.86
N ALA A 57 -13.35 -3.65 0.73
CA ALA A 57 -14.48 -3.93 -0.13
C ALA A 57 -13.91 -4.14 -1.55
N ALA A 58 -14.43 -5.14 -2.27
CA ALA A 58 -14.04 -5.44 -3.65
C ALA A 58 -14.57 -4.37 -4.63
N GLN A 59 -14.36 -3.10 -4.30
CA GLN A 59 -14.94 -1.90 -4.94
C GLN A 59 -14.37 -1.64 -6.33
N ASP A 60 -13.21 -2.21 -6.65
CA ASP A 60 -12.53 -1.96 -7.92
C ASP A 60 -13.10 -2.81 -9.07
N ALA A 61 -14.02 -3.72 -8.77
CA ALA A 61 -14.89 -4.34 -9.75
C ALA A 61 -16.28 -3.73 -9.57
N ALA A 62 -16.81 -3.07 -10.61
CA ALA A 62 -18.18 -2.57 -10.57
C ALA A 62 -19.10 -3.72 -10.11
N PRO A 63 -19.87 -3.53 -9.02
CA PRO A 63 -20.74 -4.58 -8.52
C PRO A 63 -21.67 -5.01 -9.66
N SER A 64 -21.92 -6.31 -9.77
CA SER A 64 -23.06 -6.75 -10.56
C SER A 64 -24.28 -6.04 -9.98
N ALA A 65 -25.11 -5.41 -10.82
CA ALA A 65 -26.30 -4.66 -10.38
C ALA A 65 -27.28 -5.51 -9.52
N THR A 66 -27.05 -6.81 -9.44
CA THR A 66 -27.89 -7.82 -8.81
C THR A 66 -27.32 -8.43 -7.53
N VAL A 67 -26.07 -8.13 -7.14
CA VAL A 67 -25.43 -8.77 -5.97
C VAL A 67 -24.67 -7.73 -5.15
N GLU A 68 -24.96 -7.67 -3.85
CA GLU A 68 -24.29 -6.78 -2.92
C GLU A 68 -22.78 -7.03 -2.89
N SER A 69 -22.01 -5.99 -2.59
CA SER A 69 -20.57 -6.09 -2.43
C SER A 69 -20.20 -7.00 -1.25
N MET A 70 -19.17 -7.81 -1.42
CA MET A 70 -18.62 -8.61 -0.31
C MET A 70 -17.62 -7.76 0.47
N ARG A 71 -17.76 -7.73 1.81
CA ARG A 71 -16.76 -7.14 2.70
C ARG A 71 -15.78 -8.20 3.19
N PHE A 72 -14.50 -7.96 2.96
CA PHE A 72 -13.43 -8.84 3.44
C PHE A 72 -12.61 -8.17 4.54
N ARG A 73 -12.68 -8.71 5.76
CA ARG A 73 -11.84 -8.29 6.89
C ARG A 73 -10.59 -9.17 6.95
N HIS A 74 -9.50 -8.70 6.34
CA HIS A 74 -8.31 -9.49 6.08
C HIS A 74 -7.70 -10.11 7.35
N ASP A 75 -7.48 -9.30 8.38
CA ASP A 75 -6.78 -9.78 9.58
C ASP A 75 -7.66 -10.68 10.42
N GLU A 76 -8.94 -10.32 10.57
CA GLU A 76 -9.93 -11.15 11.25
C GLU A 76 -10.12 -12.52 10.55
N HIS A 77 -10.25 -12.52 9.22
CA HIS A 77 -10.33 -13.74 8.43
C HIS A 77 -9.08 -14.60 8.65
N ASN A 78 -7.90 -14.03 8.50
CA ASN A 78 -6.65 -14.78 8.62
C ASN A 78 -6.42 -15.30 10.03
N ALA A 79 -6.84 -14.57 11.07
CA ALA A 79 -6.80 -15.03 12.44
C ALA A 79 -7.69 -16.27 12.65
N LYS A 80 -8.97 -16.19 12.23
CA LYS A 80 -9.95 -17.29 12.35
C LYS A 80 -9.55 -18.51 11.52
N ALA A 81 -9.02 -18.29 10.32
CA ALA A 81 -8.61 -19.34 9.39
C ALA A 81 -7.21 -19.90 9.69
N LYS A 82 -6.47 -19.32 10.64
CA LYS A 82 -5.08 -19.68 10.98
C LYS A 82 -4.11 -19.53 9.80
N LEU A 83 -4.25 -18.43 9.06
CA LEU A 83 -3.48 -18.09 7.85
C LEU A 83 -2.49 -16.93 8.03
N GLN A 84 -2.28 -16.42 9.26
CA GLN A 84 -1.46 -15.24 9.54
C GLN A 84 -0.03 -15.32 8.97
N LYS A 85 0.52 -16.53 8.85
CA LYS A 85 1.86 -16.77 8.30
C LYS A 85 1.86 -17.36 6.88
N ARG A 86 0.68 -17.46 6.25
CA ARG A 86 0.48 -18.13 4.94
C ARG A 86 0.02 -17.13 3.88
N CYS A 87 0.73 -16.02 3.72
CA CYS A 87 0.36 -14.97 2.76
C CYS A 87 0.28 -15.47 1.31
N ALA A 88 1.16 -16.41 0.94
CA ALA A 88 1.17 -17.06 -0.38
C ALA A 88 -0.08 -17.92 -0.66
N ALA A 89 -0.90 -18.20 0.36
CA ALA A 89 -2.18 -18.85 0.20
C ALA A 89 -3.18 -17.98 -0.57
N CYS A 90 -3.00 -16.66 -0.65
CA CYS A 90 -3.84 -15.75 -1.43
C CYS A 90 -2.98 -14.85 -2.34
N HIS A 91 -2.01 -14.14 -1.77
CA HIS A 91 -1.05 -13.31 -2.51
C HIS A 91 0.02 -14.17 -3.16
N HIS A 92 -0.31 -14.84 -4.25
CA HIS A 92 0.59 -15.79 -4.90
C HIS A 92 1.54 -15.11 -5.90
N SER A 93 2.66 -15.78 -6.16
CA SER A 93 3.46 -15.55 -7.36
C SER A 93 3.00 -16.47 -8.49
N LEU A 94 3.47 -16.20 -9.71
CA LEU A 94 3.33 -17.11 -10.84
C LEU A 94 4.66 -17.81 -11.08
N GLU A 95 4.66 -19.15 -11.04
CA GLU A 95 5.80 -19.98 -11.40
C GLU A 95 5.39 -20.86 -12.58
N ARG A 96 6.08 -20.71 -13.72
CA ARG A 96 5.81 -21.47 -14.96
C ARG A 96 4.33 -21.40 -15.40
N GLY A 97 3.75 -20.20 -15.31
CA GLY A 97 2.35 -19.95 -15.69
C GLY A 97 1.31 -20.51 -14.71
N ARG A 98 1.72 -21.01 -13.55
CA ARG A 98 0.80 -21.52 -12.52
C ARG A 98 0.97 -20.76 -11.22
N ARG A 99 -0.12 -20.65 -10.47
CA ARG A 99 -0.13 -20.13 -9.11
C ARG A 99 0.84 -20.92 -8.21
N SER A 100 1.76 -20.21 -7.55
CA SER A 100 2.63 -20.80 -6.52
C SER A 100 2.13 -20.43 -5.12
N VAL A 101 1.90 -21.45 -4.29
CA VAL A 101 1.51 -21.27 -2.88
C VAL A 101 2.71 -21.29 -1.91
N LYS A 102 3.93 -21.46 -2.45
CA LYS A 102 5.17 -21.52 -1.66
C LYS A 102 5.76 -20.14 -1.43
N ARG A 103 5.59 -19.23 -2.40
CA ARG A 103 6.15 -17.89 -2.37
C ARG A 103 5.06 -16.86 -2.64
N ALA A 104 4.97 -15.89 -1.74
CA ALA A 104 4.05 -14.79 -1.93
C ALA A 104 4.52 -13.89 -3.08
N GLY A 105 3.60 -13.38 -3.87
CA GLY A 105 3.88 -12.35 -4.88
C GLY A 105 4.05 -10.97 -4.24
N PRO A 106 4.37 -9.94 -5.05
CA PRO A 106 4.30 -8.56 -4.60
C PRO A 106 2.93 -8.24 -4.00
N LEU A 107 2.88 -7.38 -2.98
CA LEU A 107 1.61 -6.88 -2.43
C LEU A 107 0.92 -6.01 -3.47
N ARG A 108 -0.12 -6.55 -4.07
CA ARG A 108 -0.91 -5.91 -5.13
C ARG A 108 -2.33 -6.48 -5.14
N ARG A 109 -3.25 -5.80 -5.81
CA ARG A 109 -4.65 -6.23 -5.89
C ARG A 109 -4.76 -7.40 -6.86
N CYS A 110 -5.72 -8.30 -6.62
CA CYS A 110 -5.99 -9.40 -7.56
C CYS A 110 -6.35 -8.86 -8.95
N THR A 111 -7.07 -7.75 -8.98
CA THR A 111 -7.54 -7.04 -10.18
C THR A 111 -6.43 -6.46 -11.04
N ASP A 112 -5.21 -6.31 -10.51
CA ASP A 112 -4.05 -5.83 -11.28
C ASP A 112 -3.60 -6.84 -12.35
N CYS A 113 -4.02 -8.11 -12.22
CA CYS A 113 -3.73 -9.17 -13.20
C CYS A 113 -5.00 -9.93 -13.62
N HIS A 114 -5.93 -10.16 -12.71
CA HIS A 114 -7.22 -10.79 -12.98
C HIS A 114 -8.26 -9.71 -13.27
N LEU A 115 -8.34 -9.25 -14.51
CA LEU A 115 -9.28 -8.19 -14.88
C LEU A 115 -10.74 -8.64 -14.75
N ALA A 116 -11.65 -7.70 -14.49
CA ALA A 116 -13.09 -7.99 -14.51
C ALA A 116 -13.57 -8.42 -15.90
N ARG A 117 -13.00 -7.81 -16.95
CA ARG A 117 -13.23 -8.11 -18.36
C ARG A 117 -11.89 -8.42 -19.03
N PRO A 118 -11.40 -9.67 -18.94
CA PRO A 118 -10.17 -10.06 -19.63
C PRO A 118 -10.36 -10.01 -21.14
N GLU A 119 -9.28 -9.81 -21.89
CA GLU A 119 -9.28 -9.95 -23.34
C GLU A 119 -9.66 -11.38 -23.75
N ALA A 120 -10.24 -11.53 -24.95
CA ALA A 120 -10.76 -12.82 -25.43
C ALA A 120 -9.72 -13.97 -25.39
N ASN A 121 -8.44 -13.64 -25.59
CA ASN A 121 -7.33 -14.60 -25.59
C ASN A 121 -6.45 -14.52 -24.33
N SER A 122 -6.92 -13.86 -23.26
CA SER A 122 -6.19 -13.79 -22.01
C SER A 122 -6.00 -15.19 -21.42
N PRO A 123 -4.77 -15.60 -21.06
CA PRO A 123 -4.55 -16.85 -20.35
C PRO A 123 -5.00 -16.79 -18.88
N LEU A 124 -5.32 -15.59 -18.37
CA LEU A 124 -5.75 -15.39 -16.99
C LEU A 124 -7.28 -15.34 -16.88
N PRO A 125 -7.86 -16.07 -15.91
CA PRO A 125 -9.29 -16.00 -15.62
C PRO A 125 -9.68 -14.62 -15.09
N SER A 126 -10.95 -14.26 -15.25
CA SER A 126 -11.49 -13.00 -14.72
C SER A 126 -11.43 -12.93 -13.19
N GLN A 127 -11.49 -11.70 -12.66
CA GLN A 127 -11.53 -11.45 -11.20
C GLN A 127 -12.61 -12.28 -10.50
N MET A 128 -13.81 -12.33 -11.08
CA MET A 128 -14.95 -13.06 -10.51
C MET A 128 -14.63 -14.55 -10.40
N LEU A 129 -14.14 -15.15 -11.49
CA LEU A 129 -13.87 -16.58 -11.52
C LEU A 129 -12.75 -16.97 -10.55
N VAL A 130 -11.65 -16.20 -10.51
CA VAL A 130 -10.52 -16.50 -9.61
C VAL A 130 -10.89 -16.30 -8.14
N SER A 131 -11.73 -15.31 -7.83
CA SER A 131 -12.20 -15.05 -6.46
C SER A 131 -13.04 -16.21 -5.95
N HIS A 132 -14.03 -16.67 -6.72
CA HIS A 132 -14.83 -17.84 -6.35
C HIS A 132 -13.98 -19.10 -6.25
N ALA A 133 -13.14 -19.38 -7.25
CA ALA A 133 -12.30 -20.58 -7.24
C ALA A 133 -11.34 -20.61 -6.04
N THR A 134 -10.77 -19.47 -5.66
CA THR A 134 -9.83 -19.39 -4.54
C THR A 134 -10.53 -19.47 -3.19
N CYS A 135 -11.52 -18.60 -2.95
CA CYS A 135 -12.18 -18.49 -1.65
C CYS A 135 -13.04 -19.72 -1.36
N GLN A 136 -13.96 -20.06 -2.27
CA GLN A 136 -14.84 -21.22 -2.11
C GLN A 136 -14.05 -22.53 -2.17
N GLY A 137 -12.98 -22.59 -2.98
CA GLY A 137 -12.11 -23.76 -3.03
C GLY A 137 -11.47 -24.06 -1.68
N CYS A 138 -10.93 -23.04 -1.00
CA CYS A 138 -10.40 -23.17 0.35
C CYS A 138 -11.50 -23.55 1.35
N HIS A 139 -12.65 -22.85 1.31
CA HIS A 139 -13.76 -23.11 2.23
C HIS A 139 -14.29 -24.54 2.11
N LYS A 140 -14.47 -25.03 0.89
CA LYS A 140 -14.91 -26.40 0.59
C LYS A 140 -13.88 -27.42 1.08
N ALA A 141 -12.60 -27.22 0.79
CA ALA A 141 -11.53 -28.12 1.21
C ALA A 141 -11.38 -28.18 2.75
N LYS A 142 -11.58 -27.05 3.43
CA LYS A 142 -11.53 -26.97 4.90
C LYS A 142 -12.85 -27.31 5.57
N LYS A 143 -13.94 -27.44 4.81
CA LYS A 143 -15.32 -27.56 5.30
C LYS A 143 -15.65 -26.45 6.31
N LYS A 144 -15.20 -25.22 6.03
CA LYS A 144 -15.34 -24.04 6.89
C LYS A 144 -15.50 -22.79 6.05
N GLY A 145 -16.38 -21.89 6.48
CA GLY A 145 -16.69 -20.65 5.76
C GLY A 145 -17.87 -20.80 4.80
N PRO A 146 -18.41 -19.67 4.29
CA PRO A 146 -19.57 -19.66 3.41
C PRO A 146 -19.24 -20.25 2.03
N LEU A 147 -20.24 -20.89 1.41
CA LEU A 147 -20.15 -21.45 0.06
C LEU A 147 -21.25 -20.95 -0.88
N ASP A 148 -22.32 -20.38 -0.32
CA ASP A 148 -23.42 -19.77 -1.05
C ASP A 148 -23.19 -18.26 -1.26
N CYS A 149 -23.96 -17.68 -2.18
CA CYS A 149 -23.85 -16.29 -2.56
C CYS A 149 -24.11 -15.36 -1.38
N ALA A 150 -25.20 -15.56 -0.64
CA ALA A 150 -25.63 -14.68 0.44
C ALA A 150 -24.66 -14.72 1.64
N GLY A 151 -24.07 -15.88 1.92
CA GLY A 151 -23.05 -16.03 2.95
C GLY A 151 -21.76 -15.27 2.66
N CYS A 152 -21.48 -14.92 1.40
CA CYS A 152 -20.35 -14.06 1.02
C CYS A 152 -20.76 -12.61 0.72
N HIS A 153 -21.92 -12.39 0.11
CA HIS A 153 -22.36 -11.13 -0.48
C HIS A 153 -23.54 -10.48 0.28
N GLY A 154 -23.44 -10.35 1.60
CA GLY A 154 -24.52 -9.75 2.40
C GLY A 154 -24.08 -9.26 3.77
N SER A 155 -22.77 -9.11 3.96
CA SER A 155 -22.11 -8.87 5.24
C SER A 155 -21.12 -7.71 5.14
#